data_AF-A0A538KHP9-F1
#
_entry.id   AF-A0A538KHP9-F1
#
_cell.length_a   1.000
_cell.length_b   1.000
_cell.length_c   1.000
_cell.angle_alpha   90.00
_cell.angle_beta   90.00
_cell.angle_gamma   90.00
#
_symmetry.space_group_name_H-M   'P 1'
#
loop_
_entity.id
_entity.type
_entity.pdbx_description
1 polymer ?
#
loop_
_entity_poly.entity_id
_entity_poly.type
_entity_poly.pdbx_seq_one_letter_code
_entity_poly.pdbx_strand_id
1 'polypeptide(L)'
;MTRLYGLLRRDEGMTLIELMTTLIIGSVVMLALFALVDQAFPAEQKVRDRVAAEQRGRIALERLSRDLRSAVCVAGTGGALQAPLISAGDTQVTFYTAVPAKSAIDDADATNDFVPEIHQLVYDPVAKTLTRKRWTFTGVPPDPSVTPANQPDDVLLTDVEPSGTANTLPGHSSAVFGLIPEDGTTPLDPSTMTAAQKASVARVRVGVRVAPRNGTTYAPAKATFEEDVTMRLPPAYSGGTAVGGPACQV
;
A
#
# COMPACT_ATOMS: atom_id res chain seq x y z
N MET A 1 0.43 -78.26 -30.58
CA MET A 1 1.69 -77.62 -30.14
C MET A 1 1.37 -76.48 -29.17
N THR A 2 1.07 -76.77 -27.90
CA THR A 2 2.03 -76.78 -26.76
C THR A 2 2.72 -75.45 -26.43
N ARG A 3 2.02 -74.30 -26.47
CA ARG A 3 2.58 -73.05 -25.90
C ARG A 3 1.61 -72.08 -25.22
N LEU A 4 0.38 -72.48 -24.92
CA LEU A 4 -0.57 -71.59 -24.19
C LEU A 4 -0.85 -72.00 -22.73
N TYR A 5 -0.58 -73.24 -22.32
CA TYR A 5 -0.90 -73.71 -20.97
C TYR A 5 0.16 -73.37 -19.90
N GLY A 6 1.26 -72.73 -20.27
CA GLY A 6 2.30 -72.28 -19.33
C GLY A 6 2.00 -70.94 -18.65
N LEU A 7 1.01 -70.20 -19.12
CA LEU A 7 0.64 -68.88 -18.59
C LEU A 7 -0.53 -68.94 -17.58
N LEU A 8 -1.27 -70.05 -17.51
CA LEU A 8 -2.44 -70.22 -16.64
C LEU A 8 -2.14 -70.97 -15.32
N ARG A 9 -0.88 -71.31 -15.05
CA ARG A 9 -0.49 -72.14 -13.89
C ARG A 9 0.38 -71.39 -12.89
N ARG A 10 -0.05 -70.16 -12.57
CA ARG A 10 0.34 -69.41 -11.37
C ARG A 10 -0.88 -68.76 -10.73
N ASP A 11 -1.97 -69.52 -10.63
CA ASP A 11 -2.99 -69.28 -9.60
C ASP A 11 -2.49 -69.90 -8.29
N GLU A 12 -1.38 -69.39 -7.76
CA GLU A 12 -1.00 -69.63 -6.37
C GLU A 12 -1.90 -68.71 -5.54
N GLY A 13 -2.96 -69.27 -4.96
CA GLY A 13 -3.84 -68.54 -4.05
C GLY A 13 -3.02 -67.92 -2.92
N MET A 14 -3.23 -66.63 -2.68
CA MET A 14 -2.50 -65.87 -1.66
C MET A 14 -2.65 -66.55 -0.29
N THR A 15 -1.52 -66.79 0.38
CA THR A 15 -1.55 -67.38 1.73
C THR A 15 -2.10 -66.37 2.74
N LEU A 16 -2.73 -66.86 3.82
CA LEU A 16 -3.31 -65.97 4.85
C LEU A 16 -2.28 -65.01 5.45
N ILE A 17 -1.03 -65.46 5.60
CA ILE A 17 0.07 -64.62 6.10
C ILE A 17 0.42 -63.50 5.12
N GLU A 18 0.37 -63.76 3.82
CA GLU A 18 0.66 -62.80 2.75
C GLU A 18 -0.46 -61.76 2.61
N LEU A 19 -1.71 -62.14 2.90
CA LEU A 19 -2.83 -61.20 3.00
C LEU A 19 -2.68 -60.26 4.20
N MET A 20 -2.24 -60.79 5.34
CA MET A 20 -2.00 -59.97 6.52
C MET A 20 -0.82 -59.02 6.34
N THR A 21 0.29 -59.47 5.74
CA THR A 21 1.45 -58.59 5.49
C THR A 21 1.12 -57.50 4.48
N THR A 22 0.38 -57.80 3.41
CA THR A 22 -0.04 -56.79 2.43
C THR A 22 -0.99 -55.76 3.04
N LEU A 23 -1.92 -56.16 3.90
CA LEU A 23 -2.79 -55.22 4.63
C LEU A 23 -1.98 -54.32 5.59
N ILE A 24 -1.03 -54.89 6.34
CA ILE A 24 -0.17 -54.11 7.24
C ILE A 24 0.66 -53.11 6.43
N ILE A 25 1.35 -53.55 5.38
CA ILE A 25 2.15 -52.67 4.51
C ILE A 25 1.24 -51.59 3.88
N GLY A 26 0.07 -51.96 3.39
CA GLY A 26 -0.91 -51.03 2.83
C GLY A 26 -1.34 -49.95 3.82
N SER A 27 -1.60 -50.34 5.08
CA SER A 27 -1.95 -49.38 6.15
C SER A 27 -0.81 -48.40 6.47
N VAL A 28 0.44 -48.89 6.53
CA VAL A 28 1.63 -48.05 6.76
C VAL A 28 1.83 -47.05 5.62
N VAL A 29 1.66 -47.50 4.36
CA VAL A 29 1.76 -46.64 3.18
C VAL A 29 0.65 -45.59 3.17
N MET A 30 -0.60 -45.96 3.48
CA MET A 30 -1.70 -45.00 3.57
C MET A 30 -1.48 -43.94 4.65
N LEU A 31 -0.98 -44.33 5.84
CA LEU A 31 -0.62 -43.38 6.89
C LEU A 31 0.49 -42.43 6.43
N ALA A 32 1.50 -42.93 5.71
CA ALA A 32 2.54 -42.09 5.13
C ALA A 32 1.99 -41.09 4.10
N LEU A 33 1.02 -41.51 3.27
CA LEU A 33 0.35 -40.63 2.31
C LEU A 33 -0.49 -39.56 3.01
N PHE A 34 -1.22 -39.90 4.09
CA PHE A 34 -1.95 -38.91 4.89
C PHE A 34 -1.02 -37.86 5.50
N ALA A 35 0.13 -38.28 6.03
CA ALA A 35 1.12 -37.35 6.59
C ALA A 35 1.65 -36.35 5.54
N LEU A 36 1.80 -36.76 4.28
CA LEU A 36 2.18 -35.86 3.18
C LEU A 36 1.08 -34.83 2.88
N VAL A 37 -0.18 -35.28 2.87
CA VAL A 37 -1.34 -34.42 2.64
C VAL A 37 -1.49 -33.37 3.75
N ASP A 38 -1.30 -33.78 5.00
CA ASP A 38 -1.34 -32.87 6.17
C ASP A 38 -0.25 -31.80 6.11
N GLN A 39 0.89 -32.09 5.49
CA GLN A 39 1.96 -31.10 5.30
C GLN A 39 1.74 -30.19 4.09
N ALA A 40 1.04 -30.67 3.06
CA ALA A 40 0.76 -29.92 1.84
C ALA A 40 -0.24 -28.77 2.09
N PHE A 41 -1.31 -29.01 2.86
CA PHE A 41 -2.36 -28.01 3.06
C PHE A 41 -1.88 -26.69 3.72
N PRO A 42 -1.09 -26.72 4.82
CA PRO A 42 -0.57 -25.49 5.42
C PRO A 42 0.42 -24.75 4.51
N ALA A 43 1.16 -25.48 3.67
CA ALA A 43 2.07 -24.87 2.71
C ALA A 43 1.30 -24.08 1.65
N GLU A 44 0.23 -24.65 1.10
CA GLU A 44 -0.64 -23.93 0.16
C GLU A 44 -1.32 -22.71 0.79
N GLN A 45 -1.81 -22.83 2.02
CA GLN A 45 -2.43 -21.71 2.73
C GLN A 45 -1.45 -20.54 2.88
N LYS A 46 -0.21 -20.80 3.29
CA LYS A 46 0.84 -19.77 3.39
C LYS A 46 1.11 -19.06 2.06
N VAL A 47 1.14 -19.82 0.96
CA VAL A 47 1.34 -19.24 -0.38
C VAL A 47 0.15 -18.38 -0.78
N ARG A 48 -1.09 -18.88 -0.60
CA ARG A 48 -2.31 -18.12 -0.91
C ARG A 48 -2.40 -16.83 -0.09
N ASP A 49 -2.11 -16.91 1.20
CA ASP A 49 -2.12 -15.78 2.13
C ASP A 49 -1.10 -14.70 1.73
N ARG A 50 0.11 -15.10 1.36
CA ARG A 50 1.15 -14.20 0.87
C ARG A 50 0.71 -13.50 -0.43
N VAL A 51 0.20 -14.24 -1.39
CA VAL A 51 -0.30 -13.67 -2.66
C VAL A 51 -1.44 -12.68 -2.41
N ALA A 52 -2.37 -13.00 -1.51
CA ALA A 52 -3.48 -12.12 -1.15
C ALA A 52 -3.01 -10.83 -0.44
N ALA A 53 -1.99 -10.92 0.43
CA ALA A 53 -1.37 -9.74 1.04
C ALA A 53 -0.64 -8.89 -0.02
N GLU A 54 0.08 -9.52 -0.95
CA GLU A 54 0.81 -8.84 -2.02
C GLU A 54 -0.14 -8.09 -2.97
N GLN A 55 -1.24 -8.73 -3.37
CA GLN A 55 -2.24 -8.11 -4.26
C GLN A 55 -2.93 -6.91 -3.60
N ARG A 56 -3.37 -7.04 -2.33
CA ARG A 56 -4.00 -5.94 -1.60
C ARG A 56 -3.05 -4.77 -1.40
N GLY A 57 -1.82 -5.06 -0.98
CA GLY A 57 -0.79 -4.03 -0.79
C GLY A 57 -0.50 -3.25 -2.07
N ARG A 58 -0.35 -3.94 -3.21
CA ARG A 58 -0.14 -3.29 -4.51
C ARG A 58 -1.31 -2.39 -4.91
N ILE A 59 -2.55 -2.87 -4.81
CA ILE A 59 -3.73 -2.08 -5.17
C ILE A 59 -3.84 -0.82 -4.30
N ALA A 60 -3.57 -0.95 -3.00
CA ALA A 60 -3.64 0.18 -2.08
C ALA A 60 -2.54 1.21 -2.36
N LEU A 61 -1.31 0.77 -2.61
CA LEU A 61 -0.19 1.65 -2.91
C LEU A 61 -0.36 2.38 -4.24
N GLU A 62 -0.90 1.73 -5.28
CA GLU A 62 -1.23 2.39 -6.54
C GLU A 62 -2.30 3.48 -6.38
N ARG A 63 -3.28 3.28 -5.48
CA ARG A 63 -4.28 4.31 -5.15
C ARG A 63 -3.63 5.46 -4.39
N LEU A 64 -2.81 5.13 -3.40
CA LEU A 64 -2.13 6.12 -2.58
C LEU A 64 -1.14 6.95 -3.40
N SER A 65 -0.35 6.31 -4.28
CA SER A 65 0.62 6.98 -5.14
C SER A 65 -0.07 7.85 -6.18
N ARG A 66 -1.23 7.43 -6.70
CA ARG A 66 -2.10 8.29 -7.52
C ARG A 66 -2.54 9.53 -6.77
N ASP A 67 -3.02 9.38 -5.54
CA ASP A 67 -3.49 10.52 -4.73
C ASP A 67 -2.33 11.49 -4.47
N LEU A 68 -1.17 11.00 -4.02
CA LEU A 68 0.02 11.84 -3.80
C LEU A 68 0.55 12.49 -5.09
N ARG A 69 0.49 11.82 -6.24
CA ARG A 69 0.86 12.40 -7.54
C ARG A 69 -0.14 13.44 -8.06
N SER A 70 -1.38 13.40 -7.57
CA SER A 70 -2.41 14.40 -7.86
C SER A 70 -2.31 15.64 -6.97
N ALA A 71 -1.30 15.70 -6.10
CA ALA A 71 -1.07 16.88 -5.27
C ALA A 71 -0.81 18.13 -6.14
N VAL A 72 -1.47 19.23 -5.79
CA VAL A 72 -1.41 20.51 -6.51
C VAL A 72 -1.27 21.68 -5.54
N CYS A 73 -0.76 22.79 -6.04
CA CYS A 73 -0.81 24.04 -5.30
C CYS A 73 -2.16 24.72 -5.46
N VAL A 74 -2.54 25.50 -4.45
CA VAL A 74 -3.81 26.25 -4.45
C VAL A 74 -3.55 27.74 -4.26
N ALA A 75 -4.37 28.59 -4.88
CA ALA A 75 -4.25 30.04 -4.71
C ALA A 75 -4.74 30.45 -3.32
N GLY A 76 -3.85 31.09 -2.55
CA GLY A 76 -4.08 31.65 -1.23
C GLY A 76 -4.77 33.01 -1.23
N THR A 77 -5.12 33.51 -0.04
CA THR A 77 -5.67 34.86 0.14
C THR A 77 -4.66 35.90 -0.31
N GLY A 78 -4.99 36.67 -1.37
CA GLY A 78 -4.08 37.65 -1.97
C GLY A 78 -3.34 37.17 -3.23
N GLY A 79 -3.64 35.97 -3.73
CA GLY A 79 -3.13 35.47 -5.02
C GLY A 79 -1.77 34.74 -4.93
N ALA A 80 -1.11 34.75 -3.78
CA ALA A 80 0.04 33.90 -3.50
C ALA A 80 -0.41 32.43 -3.42
N LEU A 81 0.28 31.54 -4.12
CA LEU A 81 -0.01 30.12 -4.13
C LEU A 81 0.64 29.39 -2.96
N GLN A 82 -0.13 28.51 -2.35
CA GLN A 82 0.28 27.69 -1.22
C GLN A 82 0.89 26.38 -1.71
N ALA A 83 1.87 25.88 -0.95
CA ALA A 83 2.45 24.56 -1.16
C ALA A 83 1.36 23.47 -1.13
N PRO A 84 1.53 22.37 -1.88
CA PRO A 84 0.56 21.28 -1.91
C PRO A 84 0.40 20.61 -0.55
N LEU A 85 1.44 20.61 0.28
CA LEU A 85 1.45 19.95 1.58
C LEU A 85 0.97 20.89 2.70
N ILE A 86 -0.12 20.51 3.38
CA ILE A 86 -0.72 21.28 4.48
C ILE A 86 -0.08 20.89 5.81
N SER A 87 -0.10 19.59 6.09
CA SER A 87 0.46 19.00 7.31
C SER A 87 1.00 17.62 7.01
N ALA A 88 2.07 17.24 7.70
CA ALA A 88 2.64 15.91 7.59
C ALA A 88 3.13 15.42 8.95
N GLY A 89 3.12 14.11 9.11
CA GLY A 89 3.42 13.36 10.31
C GLY A 89 3.80 11.93 9.93
N ASP A 90 4.36 11.20 10.89
CA ASP A 90 4.76 9.81 10.70
C ASP A 90 3.60 8.90 10.26
N THR A 91 2.40 9.19 10.72
CA THR A 91 1.19 8.38 10.49
C THR A 91 0.15 9.10 9.66
N GLN A 92 0.35 10.36 9.30
CA GLN A 92 -0.62 11.11 8.52
C GLN A 92 0.01 12.13 7.58
N VAL A 93 -0.57 12.31 6.41
CA VAL A 93 -0.18 13.33 5.44
C VAL A 93 -1.43 13.97 4.87
N THR A 94 -1.51 15.29 4.92
CA THR A 94 -2.63 16.09 4.42
C THR A 94 -2.13 17.03 3.34
N PHE A 95 -2.77 17.00 2.17
CA PHE A 95 -2.36 17.77 1.00
C PHE A 95 -3.56 18.18 0.16
N TYR A 96 -3.37 19.23 -0.64
CA TYR A 96 -4.30 19.65 -1.67
C TYR A 96 -4.13 18.78 -2.91
N THR A 97 -5.24 18.34 -3.50
CA THR A 97 -5.28 17.62 -4.76
C THR A 97 -6.32 18.24 -5.69
N ALA A 98 -6.08 18.15 -6.99
CA ALA A 98 -7.09 18.42 -7.99
C ALA A 98 -7.07 17.31 -9.03
N VAL A 99 -8.18 16.60 -9.14
CA VAL A 99 -8.42 15.65 -10.21
C VAL A 99 -9.59 16.21 -11.02
N PRO A 100 -9.39 16.53 -12.32
CA PRO A 100 -10.48 17.03 -13.13
C PRO A 100 -11.59 15.98 -13.17
N ALA A 101 -12.83 16.42 -12.95
CA ALA A 101 -13.99 15.55 -13.10
C ALA A 101 -14.05 15.02 -14.54
N LYS A 102 -14.52 13.78 -14.72
CA LYS A 102 -14.64 13.18 -16.06
C LYS A 102 -15.45 14.08 -17.02
N SER A 103 -16.50 14.73 -16.52
CA SER A 103 -17.29 15.69 -17.29
C SER A 103 -16.50 16.90 -17.78
N ALA A 104 -15.47 17.35 -17.04
CA ALA A 104 -14.60 18.45 -17.45
C ALA A 104 -13.54 18.01 -18.49
N ILE A 105 -13.25 16.71 -18.58
CA ILE A 105 -12.34 16.14 -19.59
C ILE A 105 -13.08 15.88 -20.91
N ASP A 106 -14.34 15.42 -20.82
CA ASP A 106 -15.14 15.01 -21.97
C ASP A 106 -15.83 16.19 -22.70
N ASP A 107 -16.01 17.32 -22.01
CA ASP A 107 -16.68 18.52 -22.56
C ASP A 107 -15.67 19.65 -22.76
N ALA A 108 -15.38 19.97 -24.03
CA ALA A 108 -14.43 21.02 -24.40
C ALA A 108 -14.90 22.44 -24.03
N ASP A 109 -16.20 22.62 -23.81
CA ASP A 109 -16.82 23.90 -23.43
C ASP A 109 -17.13 24.00 -21.94
N ALA A 110 -16.89 22.94 -21.15
CA ALA A 110 -17.02 23.00 -19.71
C ALA A 110 -15.99 23.99 -19.15
N THR A 111 -16.44 24.91 -18.29
CA THR A 111 -15.54 25.69 -17.46
C THR A 111 -14.76 24.69 -16.59
N ASN A 112 -13.47 24.53 -16.91
CA ASN A 112 -12.51 23.72 -16.16
C ASN A 112 -12.21 24.44 -14.84
N ASP A 113 -13.23 24.63 -14.01
CA ASP A 113 -13.10 25.30 -12.74
C ASP A 113 -12.16 24.46 -11.88
N PHE A 114 -11.05 25.07 -11.49
CA PHE A 114 -10.09 24.46 -10.59
C PHE A 114 -10.75 24.31 -9.22
N VAL A 115 -11.25 23.12 -8.93
CA VAL A 115 -11.88 22.76 -7.65
C VAL A 115 -10.94 21.83 -6.89
N PRO A 116 -10.01 22.37 -6.08
CA PRO A 116 -9.14 21.55 -5.26
C PRO A 116 -9.92 20.89 -4.11
N GLU A 117 -9.57 19.64 -3.83
CA GLU A 117 -9.97 18.89 -2.64
C GLU A 117 -8.79 18.81 -1.67
N ILE A 118 -9.08 18.55 -0.39
CA ILE A 118 -8.06 18.12 0.57
C ILE A 118 -8.19 16.63 0.75
N HIS A 119 -7.07 15.93 0.58
CA HIS A 119 -6.95 14.52 0.94
C HIS A 119 -6.05 14.41 2.16
N GLN A 120 -6.48 13.57 3.12
CA GLN A 120 -5.64 13.14 4.22
C GLN A 120 -5.52 11.63 4.21
N LEU A 121 -4.29 11.16 4.19
CA LEU A 121 -3.94 9.76 4.39
C LEU A 121 -3.66 9.58 5.88
N VAL A 122 -4.31 8.61 6.52
CA VAL A 122 -4.16 8.35 7.96
C VAL A 122 -3.92 6.86 8.19
N TYR A 123 -2.83 6.55 8.88
CA TYR A 123 -2.55 5.25 9.44
C TYR A 123 -2.98 5.21 10.92
N ASP A 124 -3.85 4.26 11.25
CA ASP A 124 -4.25 3.95 12.62
C ASP A 124 -3.42 2.76 13.14
N PRO A 125 -2.52 2.95 14.12
CA PRO A 125 -1.68 1.88 14.65
C PRO A 125 -2.46 0.86 15.51
N VAL A 126 -3.63 1.23 16.04
CA VAL A 126 -4.48 0.36 16.86
C VAL A 126 -5.33 -0.52 15.95
N ALA A 127 -6.04 0.10 14.99
CA ALA A 127 -6.86 -0.63 14.03
C ALA A 127 -6.03 -1.34 12.95
N LYS A 128 -4.75 -0.97 12.78
CA LYS A 128 -3.86 -1.44 11.71
C LYS A 128 -4.45 -1.19 10.32
N THR A 129 -5.05 -0.01 10.15
CA THR A 129 -5.71 0.38 8.91
C THR A 129 -5.09 1.65 8.34
N LEU A 130 -5.04 1.70 7.02
CA LEU A 130 -4.70 2.88 6.25
C LEU A 130 -5.98 3.39 5.60
N THR A 131 -6.34 4.63 5.92
CA THR A 131 -7.58 5.26 5.47
C THR A 131 -7.27 6.55 4.73
N ARG A 132 -8.19 6.93 3.85
CA ARG A 132 -8.20 8.20 3.15
C ARG A 132 -9.44 8.98 3.51
N LYS A 133 -9.23 10.20 3.98
CA LYS A 133 -10.26 11.20 4.23
C LYS A 133 -10.23 12.25 3.14
N ARG A 134 -11.40 12.75 2.77
CA ARG A 134 -11.57 13.70 1.68
C ARG A 134 -12.50 14.81 2.10
N TRP A 135 -12.13 16.01 1.70
CA TRP A 135 -12.88 17.23 2.00
C TRP A 135 -12.97 18.10 0.76
N THR A 136 -14.20 18.50 0.46
CA THR A 136 -14.54 19.46 -0.59
C THR A 136 -14.81 20.82 0.03
N PHE A 137 -14.37 21.91 -0.60
CA PHE A 137 -14.53 23.26 -0.04
C PHE A 137 -15.25 24.21 -0.98
N THR A 138 -15.87 25.22 -0.37
CA THR A 138 -16.41 26.39 -1.07
C THR A 138 -15.63 27.62 -0.59
N GLY A 139 -14.61 28.05 -1.34
CA GLY A 139 -13.72 29.17 -0.97
C GLY A 139 -12.33 29.10 -1.63
N VAL A 140 -11.62 30.23 -1.70
CA VAL A 140 -10.26 30.34 -2.29
C VAL A 140 -9.31 31.01 -1.28
N PRO A 141 -8.29 30.31 -0.76
CA PRO A 141 -8.08 28.86 -0.80
C PRO A 141 -9.11 28.14 0.09
N PRO A 142 -9.27 26.82 -0.07
CA PRO A 142 -9.87 25.97 0.94
C PRO A 142 -9.25 26.21 2.33
N ASP A 143 -10.02 26.66 3.32
CA ASP A 143 -9.51 26.80 4.69
C ASP A 143 -9.48 25.42 5.37
N PRO A 144 -8.31 24.84 5.66
CA PRO A 144 -8.21 23.51 6.29
C PRO A 144 -8.76 23.48 7.73
N SER A 145 -9.05 24.63 8.35
CA SER A 145 -9.62 24.74 9.69
C SER A 145 -11.15 24.73 9.73
N VAL A 146 -11.81 24.96 8.59
CA VAL A 146 -13.26 24.85 8.47
C VAL A 146 -13.60 23.42 8.13
N THR A 147 -14.14 22.66 9.09
CA THR A 147 -14.58 21.27 8.87
C THR A 147 -15.63 21.25 7.75
N PRO A 148 -15.33 20.77 6.55
CA PRO A 148 -16.35 20.66 5.51
C PRO A 148 -17.15 19.37 5.72
N ALA A 149 -18.17 19.15 4.89
CA ALA A 149 -18.95 17.93 4.94
C ALA A 149 -18.03 16.71 4.78
N ASN A 150 -17.85 15.94 5.86
CA ASN A 150 -17.06 14.72 5.84
C ASN A 150 -17.60 13.78 4.76
N GLN A 151 -16.76 13.46 3.78
CA GLN A 151 -17.01 12.31 2.91
C GLN A 151 -16.75 11.03 3.73
N PRO A 152 -17.40 9.90 3.39
CA PRO A 152 -17.11 8.64 4.05
C PRO A 152 -15.62 8.30 3.92
N ASP A 153 -15.00 7.92 5.03
CA ASP A 153 -13.62 7.46 5.09
C ASP A 153 -13.45 6.24 4.18
N ASP A 154 -12.50 6.31 3.26
CA ASP A 154 -12.19 5.20 2.35
C ASP A 154 -11.06 4.36 2.95
N VAL A 155 -11.37 3.10 3.28
CA VAL A 155 -10.37 2.17 3.81
C VAL A 155 -9.52 1.67 2.65
N LEU A 156 -8.29 2.19 2.55
CA LEU A 156 -7.34 1.81 1.51
C LEU A 156 -6.74 0.43 1.76
N LEU A 157 -6.38 0.15 3.01
CA LEU A 157 -5.70 -1.09 3.37
C LEU A 157 -5.95 -1.46 4.84
N THR A 158 -6.04 -2.77 5.10
CA THR A 158 -6.17 -3.36 6.44
C THR A 158 -4.99 -4.26 6.72
N ASP A 159 -4.77 -4.57 8.00
CA ASP A 159 -3.70 -5.46 8.46
C ASP A 159 -2.31 -4.90 8.13
N VAL A 160 -2.17 -3.57 8.27
CA VAL A 160 -0.97 -2.80 7.95
C VAL A 160 -0.14 -2.57 9.20
N GLU A 161 1.17 -2.66 9.04
CA GLU A 161 2.15 -2.22 10.03
C GLU A 161 3.22 -1.36 9.34
N PRO A 162 3.92 -0.46 10.05
CA PRO A 162 5.03 0.28 9.48
C PRO A 162 6.15 -0.66 9.01
N SER A 163 6.81 -0.31 7.90
CA SER A 163 8.01 -1.05 7.46
C SER A 163 9.22 -0.83 8.35
N GLY A 164 9.27 0.31 9.05
CA GLY A 164 10.44 0.78 9.78
C GLY A 164 11.47 1.51 8.92
N THR A 165 11.14 1.75 7.64
CA THR A 165 12.06 2.32 6.64
C THR A 165 11.51 3.56 5.95
N ALA A 166 10.24 3.91 6.20
CA ALA A 166 9.61 5.08 5.58
C ALA A 166 10.34 6.37 5.96
N ASN A 167 10.68 6.53 7.24
CA ASN A 167 11.48 7.64 7.74
C ASN A 167 12.75 7.09 8.41
N THR A 168 13.92 7.49 7.89
CA THR A 168 15.22 6.99 8.38
C THR A 168 15.77 7.79 9.55
N LEU A 169 15.05 8.81 10.03
CA LEU A 169 15.45 9.59 11.20
C LEU A 169 15.32 8.75 12.49
N PRO A 170 16.23 8.94 13.47
CA PRO A 170 16.13 8.27 14.77
C PRO A 170 14.81 8.59 15.47
N GLY A 171 14.11 7.57 15.98
CA GLY A 171 12.83 7.71 16.68
C GLY A 171 11.59 7.53 15.80
N HIS A 172 11.75 7.41 14.47
CA HIS A 172 10.63 7.32 13.52
C HIS A 172 10.41 5.90 12.95
N SER A 173 10.76 4.85 13.69
CA SER A 173 10.59 3.45 13.22
C SER A 173 9.13 3.01 13.07
N SER A 174 8.19 3.75 13.67
CA SER A 174 6.75 3.56 13.49
C SER A 174 6.17 4.40 12.36
N ALA A 175 7.00 5.15 11.62
CA ALA A 175 6.52 5.96 10.52
C ALA A 175 6.08 5.11 9.33
N VAL A 176 4.89 5.44 8.83
CA VAL A 176 4.37 4.97 7.54
C VAL A 176 4.74 5.96 6.43
N PHE A 177 4.88 7.24 6.78
CA PHE A 177 5.24 8.31 5.85
C PHE A 177 6.59 8.93 6.22
N GLY A 178 7.48 9.05 5.23
CA GLY A 178 8.70 9.84 5.30
C GLY A 178 8.67 10.98 4.31
N LEU A 179 9.21 12.14 4.70
CA LEU A 179 9.17 13.36 3.91
C LEU A 179 10.57 13.64 3.42
N ILE A 180 10.75 13.67 2.10
CA ILE A 180 12.06 13.82 1.49
C ILE A 180 12.07 15.13 0.69
N PRO A 181 12.98 16.06 1.00
CA PRO A 181 13.10 17.32 0.27
C PRO A 181 13.66 17.10 -1.15
N GLU A 182 13.65 18.15 -1.96
CA GLU A 182 14.20 18.14 -3.33
C GLU A 182 15.68 17.71 -3.38
N ASP A 183 16.49 18.14 -2.41
CA ASP A 183 17.90 17.75 -2.31
C ASP A 183 18.09 16.24 -2.10
N GLY A 184 17.07 15.56 -1.54
CA GLY A 184 17.04 14.12 -1.34
C GLY A 184 18.03 13.55 -0.33
N THR A 185 18.74 14.39 0.43
CA THR A 185 19.87 13.95 1.25
C THR A 185 19.48 13.59 2.68
N THR A 186 18.50 14.28 3.27
CA THR A 186 18.00 14.00 4.63
C THR A 186 16.49 14.07 4.69
N PRO A 187 15.79 13.08 5.26
CA PRO A 187 14.37 13.21 5.54
C PRO A 187 14.12 14.38 6.48
N LEU A 188 12.99 15.06 6.30
CA LEU A 188 12.55 16.13 7.19
C LEU A 188 11.81 15.52 8.38
N ASP A 189 12.12 16.00 9.58
CA ASP A 189 11.43 15.60 10.80
C ASP A 189 10.05 16.28 10.86
N PRO A 190 8.93 15.53 10.77
CA PRO A 190 7.60 16.10 10.78
C PRO A 190 7.27 16.90 12.04
N SER A 191 7.92 16.62 13.17
CA SER A 191 7.65 17.29 14.45
C SER A 191 8.20 18.71 14.53
N THR A 192 9.19 19.04 13.71
CA THR A 192 9.91 20.33 13.74
C THR A 192 9.84 21.10 12.41
N MET A 193 9.01 20.66 11.45
CA MET A 193 8.95 21.30 10.12
C MET A 193 8.43 22.74 10.16
N THR A 194 9.21 23.63 9.57
CA THR A 194 8.78 24.99 9.21
C THR A 194 7.92 24.99 7.93
N ALA A 195 7.18 26.07 7.69
CA ALA A 195 6.41 26.24 6.45
C ALA A 195 7.28 26.17 5.19
N ALA A 196 8.50 26.72 5.23
CA ALA A 196 9.46 26.66 4.13
C ALA A 196 9.91 25.20 3.84
N GLN A 197 10.12 24.41 4.89
CA GLN A 197 10.47 22.99 4.75
C GLN A 197 9.30 22.16 4.21
N LYS A 198 8.05 22.47 4.57
CA LYS A 198 6.87 21.82 3.97
C LYS A 198 6.78 22.12 2.47
N ALA A 199 7.11 23.34 2.07
CA ALA A 199 7.14 23.74 0.66
C ALA A 199 8.23 23.03 -0.16
N SER A 200 9.30 22.54 0.49
CA SER A 200 10.41 21.86 -0.19
C SER A 200 10.28 20.33 -0.31
N VAL A 201 9.19 19.73 0.21
CA VAL A 201 8.96 18.26 0.22
C VAL A 201 8.69 17.70 -1.19
N ALA A 202 9.73 17.42 -1.96
CA ALA A 202 9.62 16.85 -3.31
C ALA A 202 8.98 15.45 -3.36
N ARG A 203 9.22 14.63 -2.33
CA ARG A 203 8.82 13.22 -2.32
C ARG A 203 8.25 12.81 -0.96
N VAL A 204 7.23 11.97 -1.00
CA VAL A 204 6.73 11.26 0.17
C VAL A 204 7.04 9.78 0.01
N ARG A 205 7.88 9.28 0.90
CA ARG A 205 8.16 7.84 1.02
C ARG A 205 7.05 7.20 1.83
N VAL A 206 6.52 6.09 1.33
CA VAL A 206 5.54 5.28 2.04
C VAL A 206 6.11 3.90 2.28
N GLY A 207 6.13 3.47 3.55
CA GLY A 207 6.71 2.21 3.96
C GLY A 207 5.76 1.40 4.83
N VAL A 208 5.24 0.30 4.30
CA VAL A 208 4.22 -0.53 4.96
C VAL A 208 4.50 -2.02 4.83
N ARG A 209 4.01 -2.81 5.78
CA ARG A 209 3.97 -4.27 5.75
C ARG A 209 2.53 -4.71 5.87
N VAL A 210 2.11 -5.57 4.97
CA VAL A 210 0.73 -6.07 4.90
C VAL A 210 0.71 -7.51 5.39
N ALA A 211 -0.04 -7.75 6.46
CA ALA A 211 -0.27 -9.08 6.98
C ALA A 211 -1.43 -9.79 6.25
N PRO A 212 -1.42 -11.12 6.17
CA PRO A 212 -2.55 -11.88 5.65
C PRO A 212 -3.75 -11.80 6.59
N ARG A 213 -4.97 -11.87 6.04
CA ARG A 213 -6.22 -11.78 6.83
C ARG A 213 -6.48 -12.99 7.72
N ASN A 214 -6.12 -14.17 7.25
CA ASN A 214 -6.41 -15.46 7.91
C ASN A 214 -5.14 -16.18 8.39
N GLY A 215 -3.97 -15.59 8.14
CA GLY A 215 -2.68 -16.20 8.47
C GLY A 215 -2.31 -15.88 9.90
N THR A 216 -2.05 -16.94 10.67
CA THR A 216 -1.31 -16.88 11.93
C THR A 216 -0.06 -16.00 11.79
N THR A 217 0.31 -15.34 12.88
CA THR A 217 1.32 -14.28 13.09
C THR A 217 2.77 -14.60 12.63
N TYR A 218 2.96 -15.28 11.51
CA TYR A 218 4.25 -15.68 10.98
C TYR A 218 4.79 -14.61 10.02
N ALA A 219 5.95 -14.05 10.38
CA ALA A 219 6.65 -13.01 9.62
C ALA A 219 6.83 -13.25 8.11
N PRO A 220 7.10 -14.47 7.58
CA PRO A 220 7.33 -14.67 6.15
C PRO A 220 6.06 -14.55 5.28
N ALA A 221 4.87 -14.48 5.87
CA ALA A 221 3.63 -14.26 5.13
C ALA A 221 3.30 -12.77 4.95
N LYS A 222 4.06 -11.86 5.58
CA LYS A 222 3.88 -10.42 5.42
C LYS A 222 4.56 -9.93 4.15
N ALA A 223 3.84 -9.14 3.37
CA ALA A 223 4.39 -8.46 2.19
C ALA A 223 4.88 -7.07 2.60
N THR A 224 6.18 -6.78 2.44
CA THR A 224 6.74 -5.45 2.67
C THR A 224 6.70 -4.65 1.39
N PHE A 225 6.33 -3.39 1.51
CA PHE A 225 6.30 -2.45 0.41
C PHE A 225 6.92 -1.12 0.83
N GLU A 226 7.69 -0.57 -0.10
CA GLU A 226 8.29 0.75 0.01
C GLU A 226 8.10 1.45 -1.34
N GLU A 227 7.52 2.64 -1.32
CA GLU A 227 7.32 3.44 -2.52
C GLU A 227 7.71 4.89 -2.25
N ASP A 228 8.57 5.44 -3.11
CA ASP A 228 8.87 6.86 -3.15
C ASP A 228 7.96 7.53 -4.17
N VAL A 229 7.02 8.35 -3.67
CA VAL A 229 6.08 9.06 -4.52
C VAL A 229 6.51 10.52 -4.65
N THR A 230 6.94 10.89 -5.84
CA THR A 230 7.23 12.29 -6.17
C THR A 230 5.93 13.07 -6.25
N MET A 231 5.81 14.10 -5.42
CA MET A 231 4.80 15.14 -5.60
C MET A 231 5.26 16.02 -6.77
N ARG A 232 4.33 16.44 -7.62
CA ARG A 232 4.63 17.38 -8.70
C ARG A 232 4.89 18.76 -8.09
N LEU A 233 6.09 18.94 -7.56
CA LEU A 233 6.62 20.25 -7.20
C LEU A 233 7.39 20.78 -8.40
N PRO A 234 7.12 22.03 -8.83
CA PRO A 234 7.89 22.64 -9.90
C PRO A 234 9.35 22.90 -9.44
N PRO A 235 10.38 22.69 -10.30
CA PRO A 235 11.74 23.14 -10.01
C PRO A 235 11.84 24.65 -10.27
N ALA A 236 12.78 25.45 -9.76
CA ALA A 236 13.79 25.29 -8.72
C ALA A 236 14.08 26.69 -8.14
N TYR A 237 14.55 26.75 -6.90
CA TYR A 237 14.86 27.99 -6.18
C TYR A 237 16.30 28.48 -6.45
N SER A 238 16.46 29.65 -7.09
CA SER A 238 17.69 30.43 -7.20
C SER A 238 17.77 31.43 -6.04
N GLY A 239 18.73 31.29 -5.11
CA GLY A 239 18.89 32.21 -3.98
C GLY A 239 17.72 32.22 -2.98
N GLY A 240 16.90 31.17 -2.96
CA GLY A 240 15.62 31.16 -2.24
C GLY A 240 14.42 31.63 -3.06
N THR A 241 14.52 31.73 -4.40
CA THR A 241 13.39 32.10 -5.28
C THR A 241 13.17 31.13 -6.44
N ALA A 242 11.97 30.54 -6.55
CA ALA A 242 11.58 29.62 -7.62
C ALA A 242 11.54 30.31 -9.00
N VAL A 243 12.24 29.77 -10.02
CA VAL A 243 12.28 30.33 -11.39
C VAL A 243 11.70 29.33 -12.41
N GLY A 244 10.46 29.59 -12.88
CA GLY A 244 9.90 29.05 -14.14
C GLY A 244 9.03 27.79 -14.06
N GLY A 245 7.72 27.96 -14.28
CA GLY A 245 6.65 26.94 -14.36
C GLY A 245 5.30 27.58 -14.00
N PRO A 246 4.11 27.02 -14.30
CA PRO A 246 2.84 27.60 -13.86
C PRO A 246 2.87 27.62 -12.32
N ALA A 247 3.18 28.79 -11.79
CA ALA A 247 3.92 28.91 -10.55
C ALA A 247 3.02 28.57 -9.35
N CYS A 248 3.66 28.11 -8.27
CA CYS A 248 3.12 28.18 -6.93
C CYS A 248 3.93 29.21 -6.15
N GLN A 249 3.72 30.51 -6.42
CA GLN A 249 4.44 31.58 -5.74
C GLN A 249 3.94 31.76 -4.31
N VAL A 250 4.73 31.38 -3.32
CA VAL A 250 4.56 31.86 -1.93
C VAL A 250 4.98 33.32 -1.85
#